data_AF-A0A938UAJ5-F1
#
_entry.id   AF-A0A938UAJ5-F1
#
_cell.length_a   1.000
_cell.length_b   1.000
_cell.length_c   1.000
_cell.angle_alpha   90.00
_cell.angle_beta   90.00
_cell.angle_gamma   90.00
#
_symmetry.space_group_name_H-M   'P 1'
#
loop_
_entity.id
_entity.type
_entity.pdbx_description
1 polymer ?
#
loop_
_entity_poly.entity_id
_entity_poly.type
_entity_poly.pdbx_seq_one_letter_code
_entity_poly.pdbx_strand_id
1 'polypeptide(L)'
;LGLGFIAICLDTVCGVMFGKLLKVLSGGKINPLIGAAGISAYPMAARVAQREGQKYNPKNFLLMHAMGANTGGQVGSVMAAAVMLSVLKGMGII
;
A
#
# COMPACT_ATOMS: atom_id res chain seq x y z
N LEU A 1 12.07 17.55 -1.50
CA LEU A 1 12.65 16.31 -0.91
C LEU A 1 11.97 15.91 0.40
N GLY A 2 11.83 16.80 1.39
CA GLY A 2 11.21 16.44 2.69
C GLY A 2 9.77 15.95 2.62
N LEU A 3 8.88 16.64 1.89
CA LEU A 3 7.46 16.28 1.80
C LEU A 3 7.22 14.91 1.17
N GLY A 4 7.97 14.55 0.12
CA GLY A 4 7.84 13.24 -0.55
C GLY A 4 8.29 12.07 0.33
N PHE A 5 9.35 12.25 1.13
CA PHE A 5 9.77 11.25 2.09
C PHE A 5 8.71 11.04 3.18
N ILE A 6 8.17 12.13 3.73
CA ILE A 6 7.11 12.08 4.74
C ILE A 6 5.86 11.40 4.18
N ALA A 7 5.48 11.67 2.92
CA ALA A 7 4.36 11.02 2.25
C ALA A 7 4.53 9.49 2.22
N ILE A 8 5.68 8.99 1.75
CA ILE A 8 5.95 7.54 1.68
C ILE A 8 5.95 6.90 3.07
N CYS A 9 6.46 7.59 4.09
CA CYS A 9 6.40 7.12 5.48
C CYS A 9 4.95 7.00 5.95
N LEU A 10 4.12 8.02 5.70
CA LEU A 10 2.70 8.01 6.06
C LEU A 10 1.93 6.93 5.30
N ASP A 11 2.19 6.75 4.00
CA ASP A 11 1.59 5.70 3.18
C ASP A 11 1.89 4.31 3.77
N THR A 12 3.15 4.08 4.19
CA THR A 12 3.56 2.81 4.79
C THR A 12 2.86 2.59 6.14
N VAL A 13 2.82 3.60 7.01
CA VAL A 13 2.19 3.51 8.33
C VAL A 13 0.69 3.28 8.21
N CYS A 14 0.00 4.04 7.37
CA CYS A 14 -1.42 3.87 7.08
C CYS A 14 -1.71 2.50 6.46
N GLY A 15 -0.90 2.05 5.50
CA GLY A 15 -1.02 0.73 4.89
C GLY A 15 -0.87 -0.42 5.88
N VAL A 16 0.11 -0.34 6.80
CA VAL A 16 0.30 -1.33 7.86
C VAL A 16 -0.83 -1.29 8.88
N MET A 17 -1.29 -0.10 9.28
CA MET A 17 -2.43 0.04 10.19
C MET A 17 -3.69 -0.58 9.58
N PHE A 18 -3.96 -0.32 8.31
CA PHE A 18 -5.06 -0.93 7.58
C PHE A 18 -4.88 -2.45 7.47
N GLY A 19 -3.67 -2.93 7.18
CA GLY A 19 -3.35 -4.36 7.19
C GLY A 19 -3.59 -5.03 8.55
N LYS A 20 -3.31 -4.32 9.66
CA LYS A 20 -3.64 -4.79 11.02
C LYS A 20 -5.15 -4.82 11.27
N LEU A 21 -5.88 -3.81 10.81
CA LEU A 21 -7.35 -3.81 10.90
C LEU A 21 -7.93 -5.01 10.15
N LEU A 22 -7.47 -5.25 8.92
CA LEU A 22 -7.86 -6.40 8.11
C LEU A 22 -7.52 -7.73 8.77
N LYS A 23 -6.37 -7.82 9.46
CA LYS A 23 -6.00 -8.98 10.26
C LYS A 23 -7.03 -9.25 11.37
N VAL A 24 -7.45 -8.22 12.10
CA VAL A 24 -8.44 -8.35 13.18
C VAL A 24 -9.80 -8.76 12.61
N LEU A 25 -10.27 -8.09 11.56
CA LEU A 25 -11.55 -8.40 10.90
C LEU A 25 -11.59 -9.82 10.33
N SER A 26 -10.46 -10.32 9.82
CA SER A 26 -10.37 -11.66 9.23
C SER A 26 -10.08 -12.77 10.24
N GLY A 27 -10.05 -12.46 11.54
CA GLY A 27 -9.72 -13.44 12.59
C GLY A 27 -8.28 -13.95 12.53
N GLY A 28 -7.33 -13.14 12.07
CA GLY A 28 -5.89 -13.45 12.05
C GLY A 28 -5.34 -13.99 10.73
N LYS A 29 -6.17 -14.19 9.70
CA LYS A 29 -5.76 -14.78 8.42
C LYS A 29 -4.89 -13.88 7.55
N ILE A 30 -5.06 -12.56 7.63
CA ILE A 30 -4.35 -11.60 6.78
C ILE A 30 -3.04 -11.18 7.45
N ASN A 31 -1.94 -11.25 6.70
CA ASN A 31 -0.66 -10.74 7.16
C ASN A 31 -0.59 -9.21 6.98
N PRO A 32 -0.32 -8.42 8.06
CA PRO A 32 -0.21 -6.97 7.97
C PRO A 32 0.86 -6.47 6.99
N LEU A 33 1.88 -7.29 6.68
CA LEU A 33 2.89 -6.98 5.67
C LEU A 33 2.29 -6.80 4.26
N ILE A 34 1.14 -7.41 3.98
CA ILE A 34 0.40 -7.20 2.71
C ILE A 34 -0.11 -5.77 2.64
N GLY A 35 -0.54 -5.19 3.77
CA GLY A 35 -0.97 -3.79 3.84
C GLY A 35 0.15 -2.80 3.54
N ALA A 36 1.38 -3.10 3.96
CA ALA A 36 2.56 -2.30 3.61
C ALA A 36 2.89 -2.35 2.12
N ALA A 37 2.55 -3.45 1.43
CA ALA A 37 2.81 -3.61 0.00
C ALA A 37 1.86 -2.80 -0.89
N GLY A 38 0.84 -2.13 -0.32
CA GLY A 38 -0.13 -1.30 -1.04
C GLY A 38 0.42 0.02 -1.59
N ILE A 39 1.70 0.33 -1.38
CA ILE A 39 2.35 1.49 -2.02
C ILE A 39 2.48 1.23 -3.52
N SER A 40 2.25 2.26 -4.34
CA SER A 40 2.23 2.22 -5.82
C SER A 40 3.59 1.92 -6.51
N ALA A 41 4.58 1.44 -5.75
CA ALA A 41 5.89 1.01 -6.22
C ALA A 41 5.85 -0.45 -6.72
N TYR A 42 5.27 -0.65 -7.91
CA TYR A 42 5.15 -1.95 -8.54
C TYR A 42 6.42 -2.34 -9.31
N PRO A 43 6.93 -3.59 -9.22
CA PRO A 43 6.56 -4.69 -8.32
C PRO A 43 7.36 -4.68 -6.99
N MET A 44 8.17 -3.65 -6.75
CA MET A 44 9.21 -3.64 -5.73
C MET A 44 8.64 -3.70 -4.30
N ALA A 45 7.55 -3.01 -3.98
CA ALA A 45 6.94 -3.02 -2.63
C ALA A 45 6.48 -4.43 -2.21
N ALA A 46 5.96 -5.21 -3.15
CA ALA A 46 5.56 -6.61 -2.91
C ALA A 46 6.79 -7.51 -2.67
N ARG A 47 7.89 -7.27 -3.38
CA ARG A 47 9.17 -7.98 -3.16
C ARG A 47 9.80 -7.63 -1.82
N VAL A 48 9.71 -6.37 -1.38
CA VAL A 48 10.17 -5.95 -0.05
C VAL A 48 9.34 -6.63 1.03
N ALA A 49 8.01 -6.65 0.92
CA ALA A 49 7.14 -7.37 1.86
C ALA A 49 7.45 -8.88 1.91
N GLN A 50 7.73 -9.51 0.76
CA GLN A 50 8.20 -10.90 0.69
C GLN A 50 9.53 -11.08 1.43
N ARG A 51 10.53 -10.22 1.16
CA ARG A 51 11.85 -10.31 1.79
C ARG A 51 11.76 -10.13 3.30
N GLU A 52 10.99 -9.16 3.78
CA GLU A 52 10.78 -8.95 5.21
C GLU A 52 10.03 -10.14 5.83
N GLY A 53 8.98 -10.67 5.18
CA GLY A 53 8.27 -11.85 5.67
C GLY A 53 9.14 -13.10 5.75
N GLN A 54 10.06 -13.27 4.79
CA GLN A 54 11.02 -14.38 4.76
C GLN A 54 12.09 -14.29 5.85
N LYS A 55 12.43 -13.08 6.34
CA LYS A 55 13.32 -12.93 7.51
C LYS A 55 12.72 -13.54 8.77
N TYR A 56 11.40 -13.42 8.95
CA TYR A 56 10.72 -13.98 10.12
C TYR A 56 10.34 -15.45 9.93
N ASN A 57 9.96 -15.85 8.72
CA ASN A 57 9.67 -17.25 8.40
C ASN A 57 10.03 -17.56 6.93
N PRO A 58 11.03 -18.40 6.65
CA PRO A 58 11.49 -18.68 5.29
C PRO A 58 10.45 -19.39 4.42
N LYS A 59 9.42 -20.02 5.03
CA LYS A 59 8.29 -20.64 4.32
C LYS A 59 7.13 -19.67 4.06
N ASN A 60 7.28 -18.39 4.37
CA ASN A 60 6.23 -17.38 4.18
C ASN A 60 6.28 -16.80 2.76
N PHE A 61 5.31 -17.19 1.92
CA PHE A 61 5.19 -16.76 0.54
C PHE A 61 4.06 -15.73 0.38
N LEU A 62 4.42 -14.48 0.64
CA LEU A 62 3.56 -13.30 0.58
C LEU A 62 3.48 -12.69 -0.81
N LEU A 63 4.48 -12.92 -1.68
CA LEU A 63 4.62 -12.21 -2.97
C LEU A 63 3.32 -12.23 -3.79
N MET A 64 2.69 -13.40 -3.97
CA MET A 64 1.46 -13.52 -4.77
C MET A 64 0.28 -12.73 -4.18
N HIS A 65 0.17 -12.67 -2.85
CA HIS A 65 -0.88 -11.91 -2.17
C HIS A 65 -0.59 -10.41 -2.12
N ALA A 66 0.68 -10.06 -1.89
CA ALA A 66 1.17 -8.68 -1.82
C ALA A 66 1.11 -7.97 -3.17
N MET A 67 1.25 -8.72 -4.28
CA MET A 67 1.11 -8.15 -5.63
C MET A 67 -0.30 -7.61 -5.88
N GLY A 68 -1.35 -8.29 -5.39
CA GLY A 68 -2.73 -7.79 -5.50
C GLY A 68 -2.93 -6.46 -4.76
N ALA A 69 -2.38 -6.34 -3.55
CA ALA A 69 -2.41 -5.09 -2.79
C ALA A 69 -1.64 -3.95 -3.50
N ASN A 70 -0.47 -4.26 -4.06
CA ASN A 70 0.36 -3.29 -4.79
C ASN A 70 -0.35 -2.78 -6.07
N THR A 71 -0.97 -3.68 -6.85
CA THR A 71 -1.78 -3.28 -8.01
C THR A 71 -2.96 -2.40 -7.58
N GLY A 72 -3.63 -2.72 -6.47
CA GLY A 72 -4.68 -1.86 -5.90
C GLY A 72 -4.16 -0.46 -5.55
N GLY A 73 -2.95 -0.35 -5.01
CA GLY A 73 -2.27 0.91 -4.73
C GLY A 73 -2.06 1.80 -5.94
N GLN A 74 -1.65 1.22 -7.07
CA GLN A 74 -1.52 1.96 -8.33
C GLN A 74 -2.86 2.49 -8.83
N VAL A 75 -3.91 1.66 -8.83
CA VAL A 75 -5.26 2.09 -9.22
C VAL A 75 -5.75 3.21 -8.31
N GLY A 76 -5.57 3.08 -6.99
CA GLY A 76 -5.94 4.09 -6.01
C GLY A 76 -5.24 5.43 -6.24
N SER A 77 -3.96 5.41 -6.62
CA SER A 77 -3.20 6.62 -6.93
C SER A 77 -3.76 7.35 -8.16
N VAL A 78 -4.14 6.62 -9.21
CA VAL A 78 -4.78 7.20 -10.41
C VAL A 78 -6.15 7.79 -10.07
N MET A 79 -6.94 7.10 -9.24
CA MET A 79 -8.24 7.61 -8.78
C MET A 79 -8.08 8.89 -7.96
N ALA A 80 -7.12 8.94 -7.03
CA ALA A 80 -6.85 10.13 -6.23
C ALA A 80 -6.47 11.34 -7.10
N ALA A 81 -5.62 11.12 -8.12
CA ALA A 81 -5.26 12.15 -9.08
C ALA A 81 -6.47 12.64 -9.90
N ALA A 82 -7.34 11.74 -10.35
CA ALA A 82 -8.55 12.08 -11.10
C ALA A 82 -9.55 12.90 -10.25
N VAL A 83 -9.73 12.52 -8.98
CA VAL A 83 -10.58 13.27 -8.04
C VAL A 83 -10.00 14.65 -7.77
N MET A 84 -8.69 14.75 -7.54
CA MET A 84 -8.01 16.02 -7.34
C MET A 84 -8.22 16.95 -8.54
N LEU A 85 -8.01 16.48 -9.77
CA LEU A 85 -8.27 17.26 -10.99
C LEU A 85 -9.73 17.72 -11.09
N SER A 86 -10.68 16.84 -10.76
CA SER A 86 -12.12 17.17 -10.79
C SER A 86 -12.47 18.27 -9.78
N VAL A 87 -11.88 18.22 -8.58
CA VAL A 87 -12.07 19.25 -7.55
C VAL A 87 -11.46 20.58 -7.98
N LEU A 88 -10.23 20.58 -8.52
CA LEU A 88 -9.59 21.81 -9.00
C LEU A 88 -10.38 22.47 -10.15
N LYS A 89 -10.93 21.66 -11.06
CA LYS A 89 -11.82 22.13 -12.12
C LYS A 89 -13.11 22.73 -11.57
N GLY A 90 -13.72 22.10 -10.56
CA GLY A 90 -14.90 22.63 -9.86
C GLY A 90 -14.64 23.95 -9.12
N MET A 91 -13.39 24.19 -8.70
CA MET A 91 -12.95 25.44 -8.07
C MET A 91 -12.52 26.52 -9.08
N GLY A 92 -12.54 26.24 -10.38
CA GLY A 92 -12.15 27.18 -11.44
C GLY A 92 -10.65 27.54 -11.46
N ILE A 93 -9.81 26.71 -10.84
CA ILE A 93 -8.35 26.90 -10.81
C ILE A 93 -7.70 26.43 -12.13
N ILE A 94 -8.36 25.48 -12.80
CA ILE A 94 -8.09 24.95 -14.14
C ILE A 94 -9.42 24.77 -14.89
#